data_AF-A0A1G1A0P6-F1
#
_entry.id   AF-A0A1G1A0P6-F1
#
_cell.length_a   1.000
_cell.length_b   1.000
_cell.length_c   1.000
_cell.angle_alpha   90.00
_cell.angle_beta   90.00
_cell.angle_gamma   90.00
#
_symmetry.space_group_name_H-M   'P 1'
#
loop_
_entity.id
_entity.type
_entity.pdbx_description
1 polymer ?
#
loop_
_entity_poly.entity_id
_entity_poly.type
_entity_poly.pdbx_seq_one_letter_code
_entity_poly.pdbx_strand_id
1 'polypeptide(L)'
;MAKPFRIGVFGKKGCDKCAVLMDRLGRLLEKPEWNDFEIQYVDVESEDGLVQFAEAECINPQRIPAMIVFRQEGGDYVPVPNAQPGAADLVCGKSRLFQYLGLQTDYSDEGKGVLTPKMIRFVLDAVRG
;
A
#
# COMPACT_ATOMS: atom_id res chain seq x y z
N MET A 1 17.33 -1.18 12.92
CA MET A 1 16.34 -0.39 13.69
C MET A 1 15.07 -0.36 12.88
N ALA A 2 13.91 -0.57 13.52
CA ALA A 2 12.61 -0.45 12.86
C ALA A 2 12.41 1.00 12.37
N LYS A 3 11.82 1.16 11.19
CA LYS A 3 11.50 2.47 10.62
C LYS A 3 10.16 2.97 11.16
N PRO A 4 9.95 4.28 11.34
CA PRO A 4 8.66 4.81 11.84
C PRO A 4 7.43 4.32 11.07
N PHE A 5 7.59 4.06 9.77
CA PHE A 5 6.52 3.58 8.90
C PHE A 5 6.91 2.32 8.15
N ARG A 6 5.91 1.48 7.89
CA ARG A 6 6.04 0.28 7.06
C ARG A 6 4.97 0.28 5.98
N ILE A 7 5.37 -0.12 4.77
CA ILE A 7 4.48 -0.29 3.64
C ILE A 7 4.27 -1.80 3.44
N GLY A 8 3.10 -2.29 3.83
CA GLY A 8 2.70 -3.68 3.57
C GLY A 8 2.19 -3.80 2.14
N VAL A 9 2.91 -4.54 1.29
CA VAL A 9 2.55 -4.76 -0.12
C VAL A 9 1.96 -6.16 -0.27
N PHE A 10 0.67 -6.24 -0.56
CA PHE A 10 -0.06 -7.49 -0.70
C PHE A 10 -0.06 -7.91 -2.17
N GLY A 11 0.45 -9.10 -2.46
CA GLY A 11 0.58 -9.60 -3.82
C GLY A 11 0.76 -11.11 -3.88
N LYS A 12 0.95 -11.61 -5.10
CA LYS A 12 1.19 -13.02 -5.40
C LYS A 12 2.56 -13.21 -6.01
N LYS A 13 3.14 -14.40 -5.85
CA LYS A 13 4.37 -14.78 -6.55
C LYS A 13 4.18 -14.73 -8.06
N GLY A 14 5.21 -14.28 -8.79
CA GLY A 14 5.19 -14.18 -10.25
C GLY A 14 4.26 -13.10 -10.82
N CYS A 15 3.77 -12.18 -9.99
CA CYS A 15 2.88 -11.09 -10.42
C CYS A 15 3.66 -9.89 -10.98
N ASP A 16 3.59 -9.66 -12.30
CA ASP A 16 4.26 -8.53 -12.98
C ASP A 16 3.90 -7.17 -12.39
N LYS A 17 2.61 -6.96 -12.08
CA LYS A 17 2.13 -5.71 -11.49
C LYS A 17 2.70 -5.49 -10.09
N CYS A 18 2.92 -6.57 -9.34
CA CYS A 18 3.52 -6.54 -8.02
C CYS A 18 5.00 -6.16 -8.14
N ALA A 19 5.71 -6.71 -9.12
CA ALA A 19 7.09 -6.32 -9.43
C ALA A 19 7.19 -4.83 -9.81
N VAL A 20 6.26 -4.33 -10.64
CA VAL A 20 6.19 -2.90 -11.01
C VAL A 20 5.92 -2.00 -9.80
N LEU A 21 5.01 -2.40 -8.90
CA LEU A 21 4.75 -1.64 -7.67
C LEU A 21 5.98 -1.61 -6.76
N MET A 22 6.63 -2.76 -6.57
CA MET A 22 7.84 -2.89 -5.75
C MET A 22 9.01 -2.07 -6.31
N ASP A 23 9.24 -2.09 -7.63
CA ASP A 23 10.25 -1.26 -8.29
C ASP A 23 9.99 0.24 -8.08
N ARG A 24 8.73 0.68 -8.20
CA ARG A 24 8.35 2.08 -7.97
C ARG A 24 8.55 2.50 -6.53
N LEU A 25 8.19 1.64 -5.58
CA LEU A 25 8.44 1.88 -4.16
C LEU A 25 9.94 1.94 -3.89
N GLY A 26 10.72 0.96 -4.38
CA GLY A 26 12.17 0.93 -4.23
C GLY A 26 12.84 2.23 -4.69
N ARG A 27 12.58 2.65 -5.94
CA ARG A 27 13.12 3.91 -6.48
C ARG A 27 12.67 5.16 -5.73
N LEU A 28 11.48 5.13 -5.11
CA LEU A 28 11.01 6.24 -4.29
C LEU A 28 11.76 6.28 -2.96
N LEU A 29 11.91 5.13 -2.31
CA LEU A 29 12.55 5.00 -0.99
C LEU A 29 14.08 5.13 -1.02
N GLU A 30 14.71 5.08 -2.21
CA GLU A 30 16.13 5.42 -2.39
C GLU A 30 16.44 6.88 -2.05
N LYS A 31 15.44 7.78 -2.06
CA LYS A 31 15.69 9.20 -1.80
C LYS A 31 15.70 9.48 -0.29
N PRO A 32 16.62 10.35 0.20
CA PRO A 32 16.81 10.56 1.63
C PRO A 32 15.56 10.98 2.39
N GLU A 33 14.66 11.73 1.74
CA GLU A 33 13.42 12.19 2.35
C GLU A 33 12.42 11.08 2.66
N TRP A 34 12.62 9.84 2.20
CA TRP A 34 11.75 8.68 2.45
C TRP A 34 12.37 7.60 3.35
N ASN A 35 13.49 7.92 4.01
CA ASN A 35 14.22 7.01 4.88
C ASN A 35 13.46 6.57 6.15
N ASP A 36 12.30 7.13 6.42
CA ASP A 36 11.36 6.79 7.48
C ASP A 36 10.43 5.61 7.13
N PHE A 37 10.49 5.10 5.90
CA PHE A 37 9.71 3.95 5.44
C PHE A 37 10.57 2.70 5.24
N GLU A 38 9.97 1.54 5.51
CA GLU A 38 10.42 0.23 5.04
C GLU A 38 9.30 -0.49 4.28
N ILE A 39 9.65 -1.48 3.46
CA ILE A 39 8.67 -2.29 2.72
C ILE A 39 8.61 -3.70 3.32
N GLN A 40 7.40 -4.20 3.54
CA GLN A 40 7.14 -5.60 3.82
C GLN A 40 6.29 -6.17 2.68
N TYR A 41 6.82 -7.14 1.95
CA TYR A 41 6.03 -7.88 0.96
C TYR A 41 5.24 -8.99 1.65
N VAL A 42 3.95 -9.07 1.36
CA VAL A 42 3.00 -10.06 1.89
C VAL A 42 2.52 -10.92 0.73
N ASP A 43 3.02 -12.16 0.69
CA ASP A 43 2.59 -13.17 -0.29
C ASP A 43 1.27 -13.78 0.16
N VAL A 44 0.16 -13.38 -0.47
CA VAL A 44 -1.20 -13.79 -0.08
C VAL A 44 -1.48 -15.27 -0.37
N GLU A 45 -0.56 -15.97 -1.02
CA GLU A 45 -0.65 -17.42 -1.28
C GLU A 45 0.10 -18.25 -0.23
N SER A 46 0.78 -17.60 0.73
CA SER A 46 1.34 -18.23 1.93
C SER A 46 0.34 -18.22 3.08
N GLU A 47 0.45 -19.14 4.04
CA GLU A 47 -0.42 -19.16 5.23
C GLU A 47 -0.34 -17.84 6.01
N ASP A 48 0.87 -17.39 6.36
CA ASP A 48 1.09 -16.14 7.10
C ASP A 48 0.57 -14.91 6.33
N GLY A 49 0.77 -14.90 5.01
CA GLY A 49 0.32 -13.79 4.19
C GLY A 49 -1.19 -13.79 3.96
N LEU A 50 -1.84 -14.95 3.95
CA LEU A 50 -3.29 -15.07 3.91
C LEU A 50 -3.91 -14.55 5.22
N VAL A 51 -3.31 -14.86 6.37
CA VAL A 51 -3.73 -14.31 7.67
C VAL A 51 -3.63 -12.79 7.67
N GLN A 52 -2.46 -12.24 7.32
CA GLN A 52 -2.28 -10.78 7.24
C GLN A 52 -3.22 -10.10 6.25
N PHE A 53 -3.50 -10.76 5.12
CA PHE A 53 -4.45 -10.26 4.12
C PHE A 53 -5.88 -10.25 4.67
N ALA A 54 -6.28 -11.28 5.42
CA ALA A 54 -7.59 -11.35 6.06
C ALA A 54 -7.73 -10.28 7.15
N GLU A 55 -6.71 -10.09 7.98
CA GLU A 55 -6.67 -9.06 9.04
C GLU A 55 -6.71 -7.63 8.49
N ALA A 56 -6.28 -7.41 7.24
CA ALA A 56 -6.37 -6.09 6.62
C ALA A 56 -7.81 -5.64 6.38
N GLU A 57 -8.77 -6.58 6.26
CA GLU A 57 -10.23 -6.39 6.15
C GLU A 57 -10.77 -5.43 5.07
N CYS A 58 -9.91 -4.75 4.31
CA CYS A 58 -10.31 -3.68 3.38
C CYS A 58 -9.76 -3.85 1.95
N ILE A 59 -8.96 -4.89 1.69
CA ILE A 59 -8.38 -5.15 0.36
C ILE A 59 -9.30 -6.12 -0.39
N ASN A 60 -9.69 -5.77 -1.62
CA ASN A 60 -10.41 -6.69 -2.48
C ASN A 60 -9.42 -7.71 -3.10
N PRO A 61 -9.62 -9.03 -2.94
CA PRO A 61 -8.73 -10.06 -3.50
C PRO A 61 -8.54 -9.97 -5.02
N GLN A 62 -9.54 -9.45 -5.75
CA GLN A 62 -9.48 -9.26 -7.20
C GLN A 62 -8.71 -7.99 -7.61
N ARG A 63 -8.27 -7.18 -6.64
CA ARG A 63 -7.62 -5.88 -6.85
C ARG A 63 -6.18 -5.83 -6.33
N ILE A 64 -5.56 -6.99 -6.12
CA ILE A 64 -4.13 -7.08 -5.82
C ILE A 64 -3.30 -6.90 -7.12
N PRO A 65 -2.10 -6.28 -7.07
CA PRO A 65 -1.40 -5.84 -5.86
C PRO A 65 -2.07 -4.65 -5.16
N ALA A 66 -1.89 -4.60 -3.85
CA ALA A 66 -2.35 -3.52 -2.98
C ALA A 66 -1.25 -3.14 -1.98
N MET A 67 -1.36 -1.95 -1.37
CA MET A 67 -0.48 -1.49 -0.31
C MET A 67 -1.26 -0.82 0.82
N ILE A 68 -0.81 -1.02 2.06
CA ILE A 68 -1.28 -0.32 3.26
C ILE A 68 -0.07 0.30 3.96
N VAL A 69 -0.24 1.51 4.50
CA VAL A 69 0.76 2.18 5.34
C VAL A 69 0.47 1.86 6.80
N PHE A 70 1.49 1.42 7.51
CA PHE A 70 1.48 1.15 8.94
C PHE A 70 2.42 2.10 9.66
N ARG A 71 2.10 2.42 10.90
CA ARG A 71 2.91 3.25 11.80
C ARG A 71 3.39 2.40 12.97
N GLN A 72 4.64 2.61 13.38
CA GLN A 72 5.19 1.94 14.55
C GLN A 72 4.61 2.56 15.83
N GLU A 73 3.90 1.76 16.62
CA GLU A 73 3.29 2.16 17.88
C GLU A 73 3.52 1.06 18.93
N GLY A 74 4.14 1.41 20.07
CA GLY A 74 4.32 0.47 21.18
C GLY A 74 5.21 -0.75 20.90
N GLY A 75 5.90 -0.80 19.76
CA GLY A 75 6.69 -1.96 19.31
C GLY A 75 6.07 -2.72 18.14
N ASP A 76 4.79 -2.46 17.85
CA ASP A 76 4.04 -3.09 16.77
C ASP A 76 3.79 -2.11 15.61
N TYR A 77 3.38 -2.65 14.46
CA TYR A 77 2.95 -1.85 13.31
C TYR A 77 1.43 -1.87 13.19
N VAL A 78 0.82 -0.71 13.36
CA VAL A 78 -0.64 -0.52 13.34
C VAL A 78 -1.03 0.18 12.02
N PRO A 79 -2.08 -0.27 11.31
CA PRO A 79 -2.47 0.36 10.05
C PRO A 79 -2.95 1.78 10.28
N VAL A 80 -2.49 2.71 9.45
CA VAL A 80 -2.86 4.13 9.55
C VAL A 80 -4.29 4.29 9.02
N PRO A 81 -5.24 4.88 9.79
CA PRO A 81 -6.60 5.11 9.32
C PRO A 81 -6.65 6.08 8.14
N ASN A 82 -7.60 5.88 7.23
CA ASN A 82 -7.93 6.88 6.22
C ASN A 82 -8.71 8.01 6.89
N ALA A 83 -8.14 9.22 6.91
CA ALA A 83 -8.78 10.40 7.50
C ALA A 83 -10.09 10.83 6.78
N GLN A 84 -10.27 10.44 5.52
CA GLN A 84 -11.43 10.84 4.71
C GLN A 84 -12.01 9.65 3.93
N PRO A 85 -12.66 8.68 4.60
CA PRO A 85 -13.29 7.54 3.93
C PRO A 85 -14.38 8.00 2.96
N GLY A 86 -14.34 7.49 1.72
CA GLY A 86 -15.36 7.79 0.69
C GLY A 86 -15.31 9.18 0.06
N ALA A 87 -14.38 10.05 0.47
CA ALA A 87 -14.18 11.35 -0.17
C ALA A 87 -13.68 11.18 -1.61
N ALA A 88 -14.04 12.11 -2.49
CA ALA A 88 -13.53 12.14 -3.85
C ALA A 88 -12.01 12.38 -3.84
N ASP A 89 -11.26 11.49 -4.47
CA ASP A 89 -9.81 11.58 -4.58
C ASP A 89 -9.40 11.72 -6.04
N LEU A 90 -9.02 12.94 -6.45
CA LEU A 90 -8.63 13.23 -7.84
C LEU A 90 -7.26 12.62 -8.22
N VAL A 91 -6.48 12.16 -7.23
CA VAL A 91 -5.17 11.55 -7.47
C VAL A 91 -5.28 10.04 -7.52
N CYS A 92 -5.98 9.43 -6.57
CA CYS A 92 -6.05 7.98 -6.40
C CYS A 92 -7.34 7.36 -6.97
N GLY A 93 -8.40 8.16 -7.12
CA GLY A 93 -9.69 7.70 -7.60
C GLY A 93 -10.17 6.43 -6.89
N LYS A 94 -10.61 5.45 -7.67
CA LYS A 94 -11.09 4.14 -7.19
C LYS A 94 -9.99 3.27 -6.57
N SER A 95 -8.71 3.65 -6.68
CA SER A 95 -7.61 2.86 -6.12
C SER A 95 -7.42 3.09 -4.62
N ARG A 96 -7.96 4.17 -4.06
CA ARG A 96 -7.83 4.43 -2.61
C ARG A 96 -8.61 3.42 -1.78
N LEU A 97 -8.00 2.95 -0.70
CA LEU A 97 -8.68 2.11 0.28
C LEU A 97 -9.62 2.95 1.14
N PHE A 98 -10.75 2.36 1.52
CA PHE A 98 -11.78 3.06 2.29
C PHE A 98 -11.33 3.27 3.74
N GLN A 99 -10.94 2.18 4.41
CA GLN A 99 -10.68 2.14 5.86
C GLN A 99 -9.29 2.67 6.25
N TYR A 100 -8.25 2.24 5.54
CA TYR A 100 -6.86 2.54 5.87
C TYR A 100 -6.17 3.36 4.77
N LEU A 101 -5.09 4.04 5.15
CA LEU A 101 -4.24 4.75 4.23
C LEU A 101 -3.49 3.75 3.35
N GLY A 102 -3.89 3.67 2.10
CA GLY A 102 -3.35 2.68 1.17
C GLY A 102 -4.04 2.69 -0.19
N LEU A 103 -3.58 1.81 -1.06
CA LEU A 103 -4.02 1.69 -2.44
C LEU A 103 -4.30 0.23 -2.79
N GLN A 104 -5.25 -0.01 -3.68
CA GLN A 104 -5.45 -1.29 -4.37
C GLN A 104 -5.59 -1.04 -5.87
N THR A 105 -5.16 -2.01 -6.67
CA THR A 105 -5.14 -1.87 -8.12
C THR A 105 -6.54 -1.68 -8.68
N ASP A 106 -6.74 -0.67 -9.53
CA ASP A 106 -7.98 -0.49 -10.30
C ASP A 106 -7.84 -1.11 -11.69
N TYR A 107 -8.56 -2.21 -11.93
CA TYR A 107 -8.57 -2.94 -13.20
C TYR A 107 -9.59 -2.43 -14.23
N SER A 108 -10.29 -1.33 -13.93
CA SER A 108 -11.13 -0.67 -14.94
C SER A 108 -10.31 -0.04 -16.07
N ASP A 109 -10.96 0.33 -17.17
CA ASP A 109 -10.34 0.99 -18.31
C ASP A 109 -9.63 2.31 -17.93
N GLU A 110 -10.14 2.99 -16.91
CA GLU A 110 -9.57 4.22 -16.36
C GLU A 110 -8.28 3.94 -15.59
N GLY A 111 -8.29 2.94 -14.70
CA GLY A 111 -7.18 2.61 -13.80
C GLY A 111 -6.07 1.77 -14.44
N LYS A 112 -6.38 1.03 -15.52
CA LYS A 112 -5.46 0.21 -16.33
C LYS A 112 -4.62 -0.82 -15.55
N GLY A 113 -5.02 -1.13 -14.32
CA GLY A 113 -4.32 -2.06 -13.45
C GLY A 113 -2.98 -1.54 -12.92
N VAL A 114 -2.79 -0.22 -12.77
CA VAL A 114 -1.48 0.36 -12.44
C VAL A 114 -1.56 1.40 -11.32
N LEU A 115 -0.83 1.17 -10.22
CA LEU A 115 -0.64 2.15 -9.14
C LEU A 115 0.53 3.10 -9.46
N THR A 116 0.24 4.32 -9.90
CA THR A 116 1.24 5.26 -10.43
C THR A 116 2.16 5.85 -9.34
N PRO A 117 3.38 6.32 -9.70
CA PRO A 117 4.26 7.00 -8.73
C PRO A 117 3.67 8.25 -8.08
N LYS A 118 2.69 8.90 -8.73
CA LYS A 118 1.98 10.07 -8.18
C LYS A 118 1.04 9.63 -7.05
N MET A 119 0.30 8.54 -7.25
CA MET A 119 -0.61 7.98 -6.23
C MET A 119 0.15 7.48 -5.01
N ILE A 120 1.25 6.74 -5.24
CA ILE A 120 2.09 6.21 -4.16
C ILE A 120 2.60 7.36 -3.30
N ARG A 121 3.22 8.39 -3.90
CA ARG A 121 3.70 9.57 -3.18
C ARG A 121 2.60 10.27 -2.39
N PHE A 122 1.44 10.49 -3.02
CA PHE A 122 0.31 11.15 -2.38
C PHE A 122 -0.15 10.43 -1.11
N VAL A 123 -0.18 9.09 -1.12
CA VAL A 123 -0.52 8.28 0.05
C VAL A 123 0.57 8.31 1.11
N LEU A 124 1.85 8.25 0.73
CA LEU A 124 2.95 8.30 1.69
C LEU A 124 3.11 9.68 2.33
N ASP A 125 2.93 10.77 1.59
CA ASP A 125 2.95 12.13 2.16
C ASP A 125 1.83 12.34 3.19
N ALA A 126 0.66 11.72 2.97
CA ALA A 126 -0.48 11.85 3.87
C ALA A 126 -0.26 11.25 5.27
N VAL A 127 0.77 10.40 5.48
CA VAL A 127 1.08 9.90 6.84
C VAL A 127 1.83 10.91 7.70
N ARG A 128 2.43 11.93 7.06
CA ARG A 128 3.28 12.95 7.71
C ARG A 128 2.56 14.25 8.03
N GLY A 129 1.39 14.48 7.41
CA GLY A 129 0.49 15.60 7.70
C GLY A 129 -0.53 15.25 8.77
#